data_AF-A0A2L2U091-F1
#
_entry.id   AF-A0A2L2U091-F1
#
_cell.length_a   1.000
_cell.length_b   1.000
_cell.length_c   1.000
_cell.angle_alpha   90.00
_cell.angle_beta   90.00
_cell.angle_gamma   90.00
#
_symmetry.space_group_name_H-M   'P 1'
#
loop_
_entity.id
_entity.type
_entity.pdbx_description
1 polymer ?
#
loop_
_entity_poly.entity_id
_entity_poly.type
_entity_poly.pdbx_seq_one_letter_code
_entity_poly.pdbx_strand_id
1 'polypeptide(L)'
;MDSVVAVLAAFSPTEAATESVRKYDSVIKDYIGAVKSLLANQRQPINENTSQILQGIDPSIDSIAFLAILHSALSSPTPPPGIDQRTLLDETLRFLLNFNPLQVRYVGVVFRKLLEHVAEGKLFTPAVSIEAVASALLRLDPTGSMFTSTHLALVKAAYQTAWIEPALKVLDCGATFFPGIAGQKDSKLLCDSSLHPAAFISVETGLTESVKNSHVLEYYHLSALCYMSQRDWTKAHRALENVITYPSKDKGVAKIMDEAYKRWLLVGLLKDGKEPNLPSYTSAQAKNTYSTLGTPYKNIATQFATTNAGQLKADADANSHVWEEDGTSSLIAEVIATYQKWQIINLRDIYKRVSISQLRQSTLSAETGEVLPTDDTAIHIVRGMIDSGLLKGDLESSDDGNELFLHFHDDSETMTEAEFAQEIAQRYHNIESLGKQYQAANERLTSSKEYVKHVVKEQKRADKDPGDPGVGFDSQIEEEDLMTGIMAHG
;
A
#
# COMPACT_ATOMS: atom_id res chain seq x y z
N MET A 1 16.16 35.69 -26.15
CA MET A 1 16.87 34.47 -25.70
C MET A 1 17.89 34.77 -24.62
N ASP A 2 18.78 35.74 -24.79
CA ASP A 2 19.81 36.09 -23.78
C ASP A 2 19.24 36.43 -22.39
N SER A 3 18.12 37.14 -22.32
CA SER A 3 17.41 37.42 -21.06
C SER A 3 16.85 36.17 -20.38
N VAL A 4 16.40 35.18 -21.16
CA VAL A 4 15.88 33.90 -20.65
C VAL A 4 17.04 33.10 -20.06
N VAL A 5 18.14 32.96 -20.81
CA VAL A 5 19.34 32.25 -20.36
C VAL A 5 19.95 32.91 -19.11
N ALA A 6 19.98 34.24 -19.05
CA ALA A 6 20.52 34.96 -17.88
C ALA A 6 19.71 34.70 -16.60
N VAL A 7 18.37 34.67 -16.68
CA VAL A 7 17.53 34.38 -15.51
C VAL A 7 17.71 32.94 -15.04
N LEU A 8 17.77 31.99 -15.97
CA LEU A 8 17.97 30.56 -15.66
C LEU A 8 19.37 30.31 -15.08
N ALA A 9 20.40 30.90 -15.66
CA ALA A 9 21.79 30.78 -15.20
C ALA A 9 22.05 31.47 -13.86
N ALA A 10 21.19 32.41 -13.44
CA ALA A 10 21.31 33.08 -12.15
C ALA A 10 20.96 32.17 -10.95
N PHE A 11 20.31 31.03 -11.18
CA PHE A 11 20.00 30.09 -10.12
C PHE A 11 21.21 29.24 -9.76
N SER A 12 21.80 29.49 -8.59
CA SER A 12 22.94 28.75 -8.04
C SER A 12 22.53 27.99 -6.76
N PRO A 13 21.73 26.91 -6.88
CA PRO A 13 21.13 26.22 -5.74
C PRO A 13 22.15 25.54 -4.84
N THR A 14 23.22 24.99 -5.40
CA THR A 14 24.25 24.24 -4.66
C THR A 14 25.01 25.14 -3.70
N GLU A 15 25.41 26.34 -4.14
CA GLU A 15 26.11 27.31 -3.30
C GLU A 15 25.22 27.77 -2.14
N ALA A 16 23.97 28.14 -2.44
CA ALA A 16 23.01 28.57 -1.43
C ALA A 16 22.70 27.47 -0.39
N ALA A 17 22.63 26.20 -0.83
CA ALA A 17 22.43 25.05 0.06
C ALA A 17 23.64 24.80 0.98
N THR A 18 24.87 25.04 0.50
CA THR A 18 26.08 24.93 1.35
C THR A 18 26.18 26.02 2.40
N GLU A 19 25.64 27.22 2.14
CA GLU A 19 25.66 28.32 3.10
C GLU A 19 24.70 28.08 4.27
N SER A 20 23.40 27.87 3.99
CA SER A 20 22.41 27.49 5.01
C SER A 20 21.06 27.12 4.40
N VAL A 21 20.27 26.32 5.12
CA VAL A 21 18.88 25.97 4.74
C VAL A 21 18.01 27.23 4.55
N ARG A 22 18.19 28.27 5.38
CA ARG A 22 17.44 29.53 5.26
C ARG A 22 17.79 30.31 4.00
N LYS A 23 19.08 30.37 3.65
CA LYS A 23 19.53 31.03 2.42
C LYS A 23 18.96 30.29 1.21
N TYR A 24 19.03 28.96 1.23
CA TYR A 24 18.48 28.14 0.16
C TYR A 24 16.97 28.34 -0.03
N ASP A 25 16.19 28.35 1.07
CA ASP A 25 14.75 28.65 1.03
C ASP A 25 14.45 30.02 0.39
N SER A 26 15.19 31.06 0.76
CA SER A 26 15.03 32.41 0.19
C SER A 26 15.34 32.41 -1.31
N VAL A 27 16.46 31.82 -1.71
CA VAL A 27 16.90 31.77 -3.12
C VAL A 27 15.89 31.00 -3.98
N ILE A 28 15.34 29.88 -3.49
CA ILE A 28 14.27 29.16 -4.19
C ILE A 28 13.04 30.04 -4.38
N LYS A 29 12.57 30.71 -3.33
CA LYS A 29 11.36 31.55 -3.39
C LYS A 29 11.53 32.72 -4.37
N ASP A 30 12.67 33.40 -4.31
CA ASP A 30 13.00 34.49 -5.23
C ASP A 30 13.07 33.97 -6.68
N TYR A 31 13.70 32.81 -6.88
CA TYR A 31 13.82 32.19 -8.19
C TYR A 31 12.47 31.75 -8.78
N ILE A 32 11.56 31.20 -7.97
CA ILE A 32 10.19 30.89 -8.40
C ILE A 32 9.48 32.16 -8.88
N GLY A 33 9.67 33.29 -8.18
CA GLY A 33 9.16 34.59 -8.61
C GLY A 33 9.72 35.00 -9.97
N ALA A 34 11.03 34.86 -10.16
CA ALA A 34 11.72 35.16 -11.41
C ALA A 34 11.24 34.28 -12.58
N VAL A 35 11.13 32.96 -12.39
CA VAL A 35 10.64 32.02 -13.41
C VAL A 35 9.18 32.29 -13.78
N LYS A 36 8.32 32.61 -12.81
CA LYS A 36 6.93 33.02 -13.10
C LYS A 36 6.86 34.29 -13.92
N SER A 37 7.65 35.31 -13.56
CA SER A 37 7.76 36.56 -14.33
C SER A 37 8.29 36.31 -15.74
N LEU A 38 9.27 35.43 -15.88
CA LEU A 38 9.85 35.02 -17.15
C LEU A 38 8.81 34.38 -18.08
N LEU A 39 8.03 33.41 -17.57
CA LEU A 39 6.97 32.75 -18.35
C LEU A 39 5.82 33.70 -18.73
N ALA A 40 5.52 34.69 -17.88
CA ALA A 40 4.51 35.71 -18.19
C ALA A 40 4.98 36.68 -19.28
N ASN A 41 6.24 37.11 -19.24
CA ASN A 41 6.76 38.19 -20.08
C ASN A 41 7.44 37.71 -21.37
N GLN A 42 7.95 36.47 -21.41
CA GLN A 42 8.76 35.93 -22.52
C GLN A 42 8.17 34.63 -23.10
N ARG A 43 6.83 34.47 -23.03
CA ARG A 43 6.14 33.23 -23.44
C ARG A 43 6.47 32.78 -24.86
N GLN A 44 6.44 33.70 -25.84
CA GLN A 44 6.68 33.36 -27.25
C GLN A 44 8.14 32.91 -27.49
N PRO A 45 9.18 33.67 -27.09
CA PRO A 45 10.57 33.21 -27.21
C PRO A 45 10.84 31.86 -26.53
N ILE A 46 10.25 31.62 -25.35
CA ILE A 46 10.39 30.33 -24.66
C ILE A 46 9.76 29.21 -25.48
N ASN A 47 8.55 29.45 -26.02
CA ASN A 47 7.84 28.47 -26.81
C ASN A 47 8.64 28.07 -28.07
N GLU A 48 9.16 29.05 -28.82
CA GLU A 48 9.96 28.85 -30.04
C GLU A 48 11.30 28.14 -29.79
N ASN A 49 11.83 28.16 -28.55
CA ASN A 49 13.13 27.59 -28.21
C ASN A 49 13.05 26.49 -27.15
N THR A 50 11.86 25.90 -26.95
CA THR A 50 11.58 24.93 -25.86
C THR A 50 12.61 23.80 -25.81
N SER A 51 12.91 23.17 -26.95
CA SER A 51 13.86 22.05 -27.03
C SER A 51 15.26 22.44 -26.54
N GLN A 52 15.79 23.56 -27.03
CA GLN A 52 17.14 24.04 -26.65
C GLN A 52 17.21 24.37 -25.17
N ILE A 53 16.15 24.99 -24.62
CA ILE A 53 16.12 25.35 -23.21
C ILE A 53 16.06 24.10 -22.32
N LEU A 54 15.20 23.12 -22.62
CA LEU A 54 15.11 21.88 -21.85
C LEU A 54 16.40 21.06 -21.91
N GLN A 55 17.04 20.99 -23.08
CA GLN A 55 18.34 20.30 -23.23
C GLN A 55 19.44 20.95 -22.39
N GLY A 56 19.41 22.28 -22.24
CA GLY A 56 20.38 23.05 -21.47
C GLY A 56 20.18 23.06 -19.96
N ILE A 57 19.03 22.57 -19.45
CA ILE A 57 18.73 22.52 -18.01
C ILE A 57 18.83 21.07 -17.52
N ASP A 58 19.57 20.86 -16.43
CA ASP A 58 19.55 19.58 -15.71
C ASP A 58 18.43 19.58 -14.67
N PRO A 59 17.41 18.70 -14.79
CA PRO A 59 16.29 18.66 -13.85
C PRO A 59 16.70 18.28 -12.42
N SER A 60 17.85 17.66 -12.20
CA SER A 60 18.38 17.38 -10.84
C SER A 60 18.96 18.62 -10.16
N ILE A 61 19.34 19.63 -10.95
CA ILE A 61 19.91 20.91 -10.48
C ILE A 61 18.84 22.00 -10.48
N ASP A 62 18.03 22.11 -11.53
CA ASP A 62 16.95 23.09 -11.64
C ASP A 62 15.66 22.41 -12.10
N SER A 63 14.93 21.86 -11.12
CA SER A 63 13.61 21.29 -11.36
C SER A 63 12.54 22.35 -11.58
N ILE A 64 12.74 23.56 -11.03
CA ILE A 64 11.71 24.60 -10.97
C ILE A 64 11.47 25.15 -12.37
N ALA A 65 12.52 25.60 -13.05
CA ALA A 65 12.40 26.13 -14.39
C ALA A 65 12.10 25.03 -15.40
N PHE A 66 12.76 23.87 -15.27
CA PHE A 66 12.52 22.72 -16.15
C PHE A 66 11.03 22.35 -16.14
N LEU A 67 10.45 22.12 -14.96
CA LEU A 67 9.03 21.75 -14.83
C LEU A 67 8.11 22.85 -15.34
N ALA A 68 8.41 24.12 -15.08
CA ALA A 68 7.56 25.23 -15.47
C ALA A 68 7.50 25.39 -17.01
N ILE A 69 8.65 25.23 -17.69
CA ILE A 69 8.75 25.23 -19.16
C ILE A 69 8.07 23.99 -19.74
N LEU A 70 8.37 22.81 -19.19
CA LEU A 70 7.77 21.55 -19.63
C LEU A 70 6.25 21.57 -19.52
N HIS A 71 5.71 22.03 -18.38
CA HIS A 71 4.27 22.17 -18.18
C HIS A 71 3.66 23.15 -19.18
N SER A 72 4.32 24.27 -19.48
CA SER A 72 3.86 25.20 -20.51
C SER A 72 3.83 24.58 -21.91
N ALA A 73 4.78 23.70 -22.23
CA ALA A 73 4.83 22.99 -23.51
C ALA A 73 3.73 21.92 -23.62
N LEU A 74 3.51 21.14 -22.56
CA LEU A 74 2.46 20.10 -22.49
C LEU A 74 1.04 20.66 -22.39
N SER A 75 0.87 21.92 -21.99
CA SER A 75 -0.45 22.58 -21.92
C SER A 75 -1.06 22.86 -23.30
N SER A 76 -0.27 22.76 -24.38
CA SER A 76 -0.72 22.96 -25.76
C SER A 76 -1.11 21.62 -26.41
N PRO A 77 -2.21 21.55 -27.18
CA PRO A 77 -2.62 20.31 -27.86
C PRO A 77 -1.63 19.89 -28.95
N THR A 78 -0.84 20.83 -29.47
CA THR A 78 0.25 20.57 -30.40
C THR A 78 1.59 20.94 -29.77
N PRO A 79 2.66 20.18 -30.04
CA PRO A 79 4.00 20.53 -29.60
C PRO A 79 4.38 21.97 -30.00
N PRO A 80 5.16 22.67 -29.16
CA PRO A 80 5.78 23.94 -29.55
C PRO A 80 6.59 23.83 -30.85
N PRO A 81 6.75 24.93 -31.62
CA PRO A 81 7.63 24.93 -32.79
C PRO A 81 9.05 24.50 -32.40
N GLY A 82 9.66 23.64 -33.23
CA GLY A 82 11.06 23.20 -33.03
C GLY A 82 11.26 22.06 -32.03
N ILE A 83 10.20 21.52 -31.41
CA ILE A 83 10.26 20.27 -30.65
C ILE A 83 9.20 19.30 -31.18
N ASP A 84 9.59 18.06 -31.46
CA ASP A 84 8.64 17.02 -31.83
C ASP A 84 8.02 16.38 -30.58
N GLN A 85 6.89 15.69 -30.76
CA GLN A 85 6.18 15.04 -29.65
C GLN A 85 7.08 14.05 -28.91
N ARG A 86 7.92 13.30 -29.66
CA ARG A 86 8.81 12.29 -29.08
C ARG A 86 9.84 12.91 -28.14
N THR A 87 10.54 13.96 -28.57
CA THR A 87 11.52 14.65 -27.73
C THR A 87 10.85 15.26 -26.49
N LEU A 88 9.64 15.82 -26.63
CA LEU A 88 8.90 16.36 -25.49
C LEU A 88 8.53 15.27 -24.46
N LEU A 89 8.17 14.08 -24.92
CA LEU A 89 7.93 12.91 -24.08
C LEU A 89 9.21 12.40 -23.42
N ASP A 90 10.34 12.37 -24.15
CA ASP A 90 11.65 12.00 -23.61
C ASP A 90 12.10 12.97 -22.50
N GLU A 91 11.93 14.29 -22.68
CA GLU A 91 12.21 15.30 -21.65
C GLU A 91 11.25 15.19 -20.46
N THR A 92 10.00 14.77 -20.68
CA THR A 92 9.05 14.49 -19.59
C THR A 92 9.55 13.32 -18.72
N LEU A 93 10.00 12.22 -19.32
CA LEU A 93 10.59 11.10 -18.58
C LEU A 93 11.88 11.50 -17.89
N ARG A 94 12.74 12.27 -18.58
CA ARG A 94 13.98 12.79 -18.01
C ARG A 94 13.72 13.56 -16.71
N PHE A 95 12.68 14.41 -16.70
CA PHE A 95 12.27 15.11 -15.50
C PHE A 95 11.78 14.16 -14.40
N LEU A 96 10.82 13.28 -14.70
CA LEU A 96 10.20 12.38 -13.70
C LEU A 96 11.22 11.46 -13.03
N LEU A 97 12.26 11.05 -13.76
CA LEU A 97 13.31 10.17 -13.23
C LEU A 97 14.38 10.93 -12.43
N ASN A 98 14.61 12.22 -12.69
CA ASN A 98 15.79 12.92 -12.19
C ASN A 98 15.52 14.19 -11.37
N PHE A 99 14.27 14.63 -11.22
CA PHE A 99 13.96 15.87 -10.50
C PHE A 99 14.56 15.91 -9.09
N ASN A 100 14.84 17.10 -8.60
CA ASN A 100 15.27 17.38 -7.24
C ASN A 100 14.05 17.38 -6.30
N PRO A 101 13.95 16.42 -5.35
CA PRO A 101 12.78 16.33 -4.47
C PRO A 101 12.57 17.56 -3.60
N LEU A 102 13.64 18.27 -3.21
CA LEU A 102 13.53 19.47 -2.36
C LEU A 102 12.89 20.64 -3.11
N GLN A 103 13.27 20.84 -4.37
CA GLN A 103 12.74 21.93 -5.18
C GLN A 103 11.28 21.71 -5.55
N VAL A 104 10.90 20.48 -5.89
CA VAL A 104 9.53 20.12 -6.23
C VAL A 104 8.53 20.41 -5.09
N ARG A 105 8.98 20.38 -3.83
CA ARG A 105 8.15 20.76 -2.66
C ARG A 105 7.58 22.18 -2.75
N TYR A 106 8.25 23.08 -3.46
CA TYR A 106 7.81 24.47 -3.63
C TYR A 106 6.90 24.69 -4.85
N VAL A 107 6.86 23.73 -5.78
CA VAL A 107 6.08 23.80 -7.03
C VAL A 107 5.08 22.64 -7.13
N GLY A 108 4.57 22.20 -5.98
CA GLY A 108 3.78 20.97 -5.86
C GLY A 108 2.54 20.92 -6.74
N VAL A 109 1.84 22.04 -6.96
CA VAL A 109 0.66 22.10 -7.84
C VAL A 109 1.01 21.71 -9.27
N VAL A 110 2.10 22.25 -9.82
CA VAL A 110 2.52 21.99 -11.22
C VAL A 110 3.03 20.55 -11.34
N PHE A 111 3.75 20.08 -10.33
CA PHE A 111 4.27 18.71 -10.28
C PHE A 111 3.15 17.68 -10.21
N ARG A 112 2.18 17.87 -9.30
CA ARG A 112 1.03 16.99 -9.16
C ARG A 112 0.23 16.89 -10.45
N LYS A 113 -0.03 18.03 -11.12
CA LYS A 113 -0.72 18.05 -12.42
C LYS A 113 0.02 17.27 -13.50
N LEU A 114 1.35 17.34 -13.52
CA LEU A 114 2.15 16.53 -14.44
C LEU A 114 1.95 15.03 -14.16
N LEU A 115 2.04 14.61 -12.90
CA LEU A 115 1.83 13.20 -12.52
C LEU A 115 0.41 12.72 -12.87
N GLU A 116 -0.61 13.54 -12.59
CA GLU A 116 -2.00 13.24 -12.94
C GLU A 116 -2.17 13.11 -14.46
N HIS A 117 -1.59 14.02 -15.24
CA HIS A 117 -1.65 13.98 -16.69
C HIS A 117 -0.93 12.76 -17.29
N VAL A 118 0.17 12.31 -16.68
CA VAL A 118 0.86 11.07 -17.05
C VAL A 118 0.01 9.86 -16.68
N ALA A 119 -0.58 9.84 -15.47
CA ALA A 119 -1.46 8.77 -15.01
C ALA A 119 -2.74 8.61 -15.85
N GLU A 120 -3.23 9.69 -16.49
CA GLU A 120 -4.32 9.62 -17.47
C GLU A 120 -4.00 8.73 -18.68
N GLY A 121 -2.72 8.39 -18.92
CA GLY A 121 -2.31 7.45 -19.97
C GLY A 121 -2.38 8.01 -21.39
N LYS A 122 -2.50 9.34 -21.55
CA LYS A 122 -2.54 10.01 -22.87
C LYS A 122 -1.16 10.27 -23.46
N LEU A 123 -0.14 10.40 -22.60
CA LEU A 123 1.22 10.75 -23.02
C LEU A 123 2.07 9.53 -23.36
N PHE A 124 1.92 8.44 -22.60
CA PHE A 124 2.72 7.23 -22.76
C PHE A 124 1.86 5.98 -22.72
N THR A 125 2.45 4.86 -23.16
CA THR A 125 1.87 3.53 -22.95
C THR A 125 1.62 3.29 -21.45
N PRO A 126 0.63 2.45 -21.07
CA PRO A 126 0.33 2.15 -19.67
C PRO A 126 1.57 1.77 -18.84
N ALA A 127 2.41 0.87 -19.34
CA ALA A 127 3.62 0.42 -18.65
C ALA A 127 4.54 1.58 -18.25
N VAL A 128 4.82 2.48 -19.20
CA VAL A 128 5.69 3.65 -18.96
C VAL A 128 5.01 4.67 -18.03
N SER A 129 3.73 4.95 -18.22
CA SER A 129 2.98 5.91 -17.38
C SER A 129 2.99 5.50 -15.91
N ILE A 130 2.70 4.23 -15.64
CA ILE A 130 2.56 3.70 -14.28
C ILE A 130 3.95 3.61 -13.62
N GLU A 131 4.96 3.10 -14.33
CA GLU A 131 6.34 3.04 -13.83
C GLU A 131 6.90 4.43 -13.53
N ALA A 132 6.66 5.42 -14.41
CA ALA A 132 7.13 6.78 -14.23
C ALA A 132 6.47 7.47 -13.03
N VAL A 133 5.14 7.32 -12.87
CA VAL A 133 4.40 7.90 -11.73
C VAL A 133 4.80 7.22 -10.43
N ALA A 134 4.92 5.89 -10.40
CA ALA A 134 5.36 5.15 -9.22
C ALA A 134 6.78 5.57 -8.78
N SER A 135 7.71 5.65 -9.75
CA SER A 135 9.08 6.11 -9.50
C SER A 135 9.12 7.55 -8.99
N ALA A 136 8.30 8.45 -9.57
CA ALA A 136 8.25 9.84 -9.14
C ALA A 136 7.66 10.00 -7.72
N LEU A 137 6.64 9.21 -7.36
CA LEU A 137 6.10 9.19 -6.00
C LEU A 137 7.15 8.73 -4.99
N LEU A 138 7.86 7.63 -5.26
CA LEU A 138 8.90 7.12 -4.37
C LEU A 138 10.15 8.01 -4.34
N ARG A 139 10.40 8.80 -5.39
CA ARG A 139 11.45 9.81 -5.39
C ARG A 139 11.10 11.02 -4.52
N LEU A 140 9.82 11.38 -4.42
CA LEU A 140 9.34 12.44 -3.54
C LEU A 140 9.22 11.98 -2.08
N ASP A 141 8.68 10.78 -1.87
CA ASP A 141 8.56 10.09 -0.58
C ASP A 141 9.17 8.68 -0.68
N PRO A 142 10.46 8.52 -0.33
CA PRO A 142 11.13 7.21 -0.34
C PRO A 142 10.54 6.18 0.61
N THR A 143 9.77 6.60 1.61
CA THR A 143 9.11 5.68 2.55
C THR A 143 7.75 5.20 2.07
N GLY A 144 7.14 5.95 1.12
CA GLY A 144 5.75 5.75 0.69
C GLY A 144 4.73 5.81 1.82
N SER A 145 5.09 6.44 2.95
CA SER A 145 4.28 6.45 4.17
C SER A 145 3.17 7.52 4.12
N MET A 146 3.25 8.49 3.21
CA MET A 146 2.30 9.59 3.09
C MET A 146 1.36 9.42 1.91
N PHE A 147 0.07 9.20 2.20
CA PHE A 147 -0.96 9.09 1.18
C PHE A 147 -1.23 10.43 0.46
N THR A 148 -1.48 10.39 -0.84
CA THR A 148 -1.82 11.57 -1.67
C THR A 148 -2.92 11.27 -2.68
N SER A 149 -3.52 12.30 -3.29
CA SER A 149 -4.47 12.13 -4.40
C SER A 149 -3.86 11.38 -5.60
N THR A 150 -2.56 11.52 -5.83
CA THR A 150 -1.85 10.85 -6.93
C THR A 150 -1.72 9.34 -6.72
N HIS A 151 -1.70 8.85 -5.47
CA HIS A 151 -1.75 7.40 -5.20
C HIS A 151 -3.02 6.76 -5.75
N LEU A 152 -4.16 7.46 -5.58
CA LEU A 152 -5.43 7.02 -6.15
C LEU A 152 -5.41 7.06 -7.69
N ALA A 153 -4.82 8.09 -8.29
CA ALA A 153 -4.67 8.16 -9.74
C ALA A 153 -3.82 7.01 -10.29
N LEU A 154 -2.71 6.68 -9.61
CA LEU A 154 -1.82 5.57 -9.97
C LEU A 154 -2.55 4.23 -9.94
N VAL A 155 -3.21 3.88 -8.83
CA VAL A 155 -3.88 2.57 -8.70
C VAL A 155 -5.06 2.44 -9.67
N LYS A 156 -5.77 3.55 -9.96
CA LYS A 156 -6.82 3.57 -11.00
C LYS A 156 -6.25 3.24 -12.37
N ALA A 157 -5.17 3.92 -12.77
CA ALA A 157 -4.53 3.68 -14.06
C ALA A 157 -4.01 2.25 -14.16
N ALA A 158 -3.36 1.74 -13.10
CA ALA A 158 -2.84 0.38 -13.05
C ALA A 158 -3.94 -0.68 -13.19
N TYR A 159 -5.02 -0.54 -12.43
CA TYR A 159 -6.14 -1.48 -12.47
C TYR A 159 -6.86 -1.45 -13.84
N GLN A 160 -7.16 -0.26 -14.37
CA GLN A 160 -7.89 -0.11 -15.64
C GLN A 160 -7.12 -0.63 -16.85
N THR A 161 -5.78 -0.59 -16.80
CA THR A 161 -4.92 -1.03 -17.91
C THR A 161 -4.35 -2.45 -17.70
N ALA A 162 -4.69 -3.10 -16.59
CA ALA A 162 -4.15 -4.38 -16.14
C ALA A 162 -2.60 -4.41 -16.04
N TRP A 163 -1.95 -3.26 -15.87
CA TRP A 163 -0.51 -3.12 -15.68
C TRP A 163 -0.19 -2.80 -14.21
N ILE A 164 -0.14 -3.84 -13.39
CA ILE A 164 -0.16 -3.69 -11.92
C ILE A 164 1.25 -3.71 -11.32
N GLU A 165 2.17 -4.48 -11.87
CA GLU A 165 3.49 -4.74 -11.29
C GLU A 165 4.29 -3.46 -10.93
N PRO A 166 4.39 -2.43 -11.80
CA PRO A 166 5.04 -1.17 -11.43
C PRO A 166 4.37 -0.44 -10.26
N ALA A 167 3.03 -0.50 -10.17
CA ALA A 167 2.29 0.15 -9.10
C ALA A 167 2.49 -0.54 -7.75
N LEU A 168 2.77 -1.86 -7.73
CA LEU A 168 3.01 -2.62 -6.49
C LEU A 168 4.14 -2.01 -5.67
N LYS A 169 5.16 -1.42 -6.31
CA LYS A 169 6.26 -0.70 -5.63
C LYS A 169 5.75 0.38 -4.67
N VAL A 170 4.63 1.02 -4.99
CA VAL A 170 3.97 2.03 -4.16
C VAL A 170 2.89 1.42 -3.28
N LEU A 171 2.09 0.48 -3.80
CA LEU A 171 0.99 -0.13 -3.03
C LEU A 171 1.50 -0.96 -1.84
N ASP A 172 2.71 -1.52 -1.95
CA ASP A 172 3.38 -2.28 -0.90
C ASP A 172 4.00 -1.36 0.17
N CYS A 173 4.12 -0.05 -0.10
CA CYS A 173 4.45 0.92 0.93
C CYS A 173 3.23 1.12 1.84
N GLY A 174 3.36 0.74 3.11
CA GLY A 174 2.32 0.95 4.10
C GLY A 174 2.08 2.44 4.34
N ALA A 175 0.94 2.97 3.87
CA ALA A 175 0.56 4.36 4.10
C ALA A 175 0.11 4.57 5.56
N THR A 176 0.94 5.26 6.34
CA THR A 176 0.72 5.53 7.77
C THR A 176 0.12 6.94 7.99
N PHE A 177 0.39 7.89 7.09
CA PHE A 177 0.01 9.28 7.22
C PHE A 177 -0.97 9.72 6.12
N PHE A 178 -1.94 10.55 6.51
CA PHE A 178 -2.93 11.13 5.61
C PHE A 178 -2.90 12.65 5.68
N PRO A 179 -3.18 13.36 4.57
CA PRO A 179 -3.15 14.82 4.54
C PRO A 179 -4.35 15.40 5.28
N GLY A 180 -4.18 16.60 5.85
CA GLY A 180 -5.25 17.33 6.54
C GLY A 180 -5.42 17.06 8.04
N ILE A 181 -4.54 16.26 8.68
CA ILE A 181 -4.52 16.15 10.14
C ILE A 181 -3.97 17.47 10.73
N ALA A 182 -4.86 18.23 11.37
CA ALA A 182 -4.60 19.53 11.98
C ALA A 182 -3.51 19.48 13.05
N GLY A 183 -2.66 20.52 13.09
CA GLY A 183 -1.57 20.66 14.06
C GLY A 183 -0.23 21.08 13.44
N GLN A 184 -0.10 21.02 12.12
CA GLN A 184 1.08 21.48 11.41
C GLN A 184 1.05 23.00 11.33
N LYS A 185 1.66 23.67 12.30
CA LYS A 185 2.12 25.04 12.06
C LYS A 185 3.41 24.96 11.25
N ASP A 186 3.27 25.32 9.97
CA ASP A 186 4.31 25.52 8.95
C ASP A 186 5.41 26.48 9.40
N SER A 187 6.28 26.03 10.29
CA SER A 187 7.49 26.77 10.67
C SER A 187 8.77 26.12 10.15
N LYS A 188 8.66 24.94 9.52
CA LYS A 188 9.80 24.21 8.96
C LYS A 188 9.99 24.60 7.50
N LEU A 189 11.25 24.77 7.10
CA LEU A 189 11.64 25.18 5.75
C LEU A 189 11.53 23.98 4.80
N LEU A 190 10.77 24.09 3.71
CA LEU A 190 10.47 22.94 2.84
C LEU A 190 11.73 22.31 2.21
N CYS A 191 12.81 23.09 2.03
CA CYS A 191 14.09 22.63 1.53
C CYS A 191 14.94 21.84 2.53
N ASP A 192 14.51 21.70 3.79
CA ASP A 192 15.19 20.85 4.76
C ASP A 192 15.04 19.38 4.37
N SER A 193 16.17 18.72 4.09
CA SER A 193 16.22 17.33 3.65
C SER A 193 15.86 16.33 4.74
N SER A 194 15.93 16.73 6.02
CA SER A 194 15.58 15.87 7.16
C SER A 194 14.07 15.79 7.42
N LEU A 195 13.26 16.59 6.72
CA LEU A 195 11.82 16.60 6.94
C LEU A 195 11.18 15.27 6.53
N HIS A 196 10.39 14.73 7.45
CA HIS A 196 9.48 13.63 7.15
C HIS A 196 8.45 14.07 6.09
N PRO A 197 8.08 13.20 5.11
CA PRO A 197 7.08 13.47 4.08
C PRO A 197 5.79 14.12 4.57
N ALA A 198 5.27 13.61 5.68
CA ALA A 198 4.08 14.16 6.34
C ALA A 198 4.19 15.66 6.67
N ALA A 199 5.38 16.23 6.85
CA ALA A 199 5.59 17.64 7.19
C ALA A 199 5.56 18.60 6.00
N PHE A 200 5.69 18.11 4.76
CA PHE A 200 5.72 18.96 3.56
C PHE A 200 4.68 18.55 2.50
N ILE A 201 4.19 17.31 2.51
CA ILE A 201 3.13 16.87 1.59
C ILE A 201 1.78 17.32 2.18
N SER A 202 1.23 18.39 1.62
CA SER A 202 -0.03 18.96 2.09
C SER A 202 -0.83 19.60 0.95
N VAL A 203 -2.04 20.05 1.26
CA VAL A 203 -2.87 20.79 0.31
C VAL A 203 -2.27 22.17 0.05
N GLU A 204 -1.66 22.77 1.07
CA GLU A 204 -1.02 24.08 1.02
C GLU A 204 0.22 24.10 0.11
N THR A 205 1.05 23.06 0.16
CA THR A 205 2.18 22.90 -0.79
C THR A 205 1.74 22.46 -2.18
N GLY A 206 0.48 22.03 -2.32
CA GLY A 206 -0.12 21.59 -3.57
C GLY A 206 0.32 20.20 -4.04
N LEU A 207 1.14 19.50 -3.26
CA LEU A 207 1.61 18.14 -3.55
C LEU A 207 0.49 17.08 -3.48
N THR A 208 -0.65 17.43 -2.90
CA THR A 208 -1.86 16.61 -2.92
C THR A 208 -3.11 17.48 -3.04
N GLU A 209 -4.17 16.94 -3.61
CA GLU A 209 -5.51 17.50 -3.44
C GLU A 209 -6.08 17.16 -2.06
N SER A 210 -7.20 17.81 -1.72
CA SER A 210 -7.98 17.46 -0.54
C SER A 210 -8.43 15.99 -0.64
N VAL A 211 -7.94 15.17 0.29
CA VAL A 211 -8.29 13.75 0.37
C VAL A 211 -9.63 13.61 1.11
N LYS A 212 -10.60 13.01 0.43
CA LYS A 212 -11.91 12.67 0.98
C LYS A 212 -11.93 11.22 1.44
N ASN A 213 -12.87 10.87 2.31
CA ASN A 213 -13.09 9.49 2.75
C ASN A 213 -13.26 8.52 1.57
N SER A 214 -13.97 8.95 0.52
CA SER A 214 -14.16 8.16 -0.70
C SER A 214 -12.85 7.82 -1.41
N HIS A 215 -11.86 8.71 -1.38
CA HIS A 215 -10.56 8.46 -2.00
C HIS A 215 -9.80 7.35 -1.28
N VAL A 216 -9.87 7.32 0.06
CA VAL A 216 -9.20 6.31 0.88
C VAL A 216 -9.85 4.94 0.68
N LEU A 217 -11.19 4.89 0.71
CA LEU A 217 -11.95 3.66 0.45
C LEU A 217 -11.66 3.11 -0.96
N GLU A 218 -11.72 3.99 -1.97
CA GLU A 218 -11.47 3.61 -3.36
C GLU A 218 -10.04 3.15 -3.59
N TYR A 219 -9.05 3.82 -2.98
CA TYR A 219 -7.65 3.41 -3.06
C TYR A 219 -7.46 1.98 -2.54
N TYR A 220 -7.85 1.71 -1.29
CA TYR A 220 -7.64 0.38 -0.70
C TYR A 220 -8.47 -0.71 -1.39
N HIS A 221 -9.67 -0.38 -1.87
CA HIS A 221 -10.47 -1.32 -2.65
C HIS A 221 -9.80 -1.68 -3.99
N LEU A 222 -9.29 -0.69 -4.73
CA LEU A 222 -8.58 -0.95 -6.00
C LEU A 222 -7.25 -1.68 -5.75
N SER A 223 -6.53 -1.35 -4.68
CA SER A 223 -5.33 -2.09 -4.27
C SER A 223 -5.65 -3.56 -3.99
N ALA A 224 -6.76 -3.84 -3.29
CA ALA A 224 -7.20 -5.20 -3.08
C ALA A 224 -7.47 -5.94 -4.39
N LEU A 225 -8.18 -5.32 -5.34
CA LEU A 225 -8.43 -5.93 -6.65
C LEU A 225 -7.13 -6.17 -7.43
N CYS A 226 -6.16 -5.27 -7.32
CA CYS A 226 -4.82 -5.46 -7.89
C CYS A 226 -4.13 -6.70 -7.29
N TYR A 227 -4.10 -6.83 -5.96
CA TYR A 227 -3.53 -8.00 -5.29
C TYR A 227 -4.27 -9.30 -5.61
N MET A 228 -5.60 -9.26 -5.68
CA MET A 228 -6.42 -10.41 -6.08
C MET A 228 -6.09 -10.89 -7.49
N SER A 229 -5.85 -9.98 -8.44
CA SER A 229 -5.45 -10.35 -9.81
C SER A 229 -4.11 -11.10 -9.87
N GLN A 230 -3.23 -10.87 -8.88
CA GLN A 230 -1.95 -11.55 -8.71
C GLN A 230 -2.06 -12.78 -7.79
N ARG A 231 -3.26 -13.10 -7.29
CA ARG A 231 -3.51 -14.12 -6.25
C ARG A 231 -2.69 -13.92 -4.97
N ASP A 232 -2.28 -12.69 -4.67
CA ASP A 232 -1.69 -12.36 -3.36
C ASP A 232 -2.83 -12.15 -2.35
N TRP A 233 -3.37 -13.27 -1.86
CA TRP A 233 -4.50 -13.26 -0.93
C TRP A 233 -4.18 -12.58 0.38
N THR A 234 -2.91 -12.60 0.81
CA THR A 234 -2.47 -11.96 2.06
C THR A 234 -2.58 -10.45 1.98
N LYS A 235 -2.03 -9.84 0.92
CA LYS A 235 -2.12 -8.39 0.72
C LYS A 235 -3.53 -7.95 0.35
N ALA A 236 -4.23 -8.74 -0.48
CA ALA A 236 -5.63 -8.49 -0.81
C ALA A 236 -6.52 -8.43 0.44
N HIS A 237 -6.41 -9.42 1.34
CA HIS A 237 -7.19 -9.47 2.57
C HIS A 237 -6.94 -8.24 3.45
N ARG A 238 -5.67 -7.83 3.64
CA ARG A 238 -5.32 -6.63 4.41
C ARG A 238 -5.87 -5.35 3.77
N ALA A 239 -5.78 -5.22 2.45
CA ALA A 239 -6.32 -4.06 1.76
C ALA A 239 -7.85 -3.98 1.88
N LEU A 240 -8.56 -5.11 1.77
CA LEU A 240 -10.01 -5.18 2.03
C LEU A 240 -10.34 -4.87 3.49
N GLU A 241 -9.53 -5.33 4.44
CA GLU A 241 -9.69 -5.03 5.87
C GLU A 241 -9.67 -3.52 6.12
N ASN A 242 -8.72 -2.79 5.52
CA ASN A 242 -8.66 -1.33 5.61
C ASN A 242 -9.94 -0.62 5.10
N VAL A 243 -10.65 -1.22 4.13
CA VAL A 243 -11.92 -0.68 3.62
C VAL A 243 -13.06 -0.94 4.61
N ILE A 244 -13.19 -2.19 5.10
CA ILE A 244 -14.33 -2.59 5.93
C ILE A 244 -14.25 -2.03 7.36
N THR A 245 -13.05 -1.75 7.86
CA THR A 245 -12.82 -1.15 9.18
C THR A 245 -12.88 0.38 9.16
N TYR A 246 -13.04 1.00 7.99
CA TYR A 246 -13.09 2.45 7.88
C TYR A 246 -14.23 3.03 8.73
N PRO A 247 -14.02 4.13 9.48
CA PRO A 247 -15.06 4.70 10.33
C PRO A 247 -16.32 5.11 9.55
N SER A 248 -17.44 4.44 9.84
CA SER A 248 -18.77 4.77 9.33
C SER A 248 -19.55 5.60 10.35
N LYS A 249 -20.23 6.66 9.91
CA LYS A 249 -21.18 7.43 10.75
C LYS A 249 -22.54 6.71 10.79
N ASP A 250 -23.45 7.20 11.63
CA ASP A 250 -24.79 6.63 11.96
C ASP A 250 -25.71 6.20 10.78
N LYS A 251 -25.34 6.48 9.52
CA LYS A 251 -26.12 6.15 8.32
C LYS A 251 -25.77 4.78 7.69
N GLY A 252 -25.01 3.93 8.37
CA GLY A 252 -24.58 2.61 7.87
C GLY A 252 -23.27 2.67 7.07
N VAL A 253 -23.00 1.62 6.29
CA VAL A 253 -21.75 1.47 5.51
C VAL A 253 -21.94 1.94 4.08
N ALA A 254 -20.86 2.42 3.44
CA ALA A 254 -20.90 2.74 2.01
C ALA A 254 -20.97 1.46 1.16
N LYS A 255 -21.53 1.54 -0.06
CA LYS A 255 -21.63 0.37 -0.96
C LYS A 255 -20.28 -0.32 -1.20
N ILE A 256 -19.22 0.47 -1.41
CA ILE A 256 -17.86 -0.04 -1.58
C ILE A 256 -17.35 -0.84 -0.37
N MET A 257 -17.82 -0.52 0.84
CA MET A 257 -17.45 -1.24 2.06
C MET A 257 -18.19 -2.58 2.14
N ASP A 258 -19.46 -2.63 1.75
CA ASP A 258 -20.22 -3.89 1.64
C ASP A 258 -19.62 -4.83 0.57
N GLU A 259 -19.34 -4.29 -0.62
CA GLU A 259 -18.67 -5.02 -1.71
C GLU A 259 -17.28 -5.54 -1.30
N ALA A 260 -16.55 -4.77 -0.48
CA ALA A 260 -15.28 -5.18 0.09
C ALA A 260 -15.44 -6.27 1.16
N TYR A 261 -16.46 -6.19 2.02
CA TYR A 261 -16.73 -7.21 3.05
C TYR A 261 -17.03 -8.58 2.46
N LYS A 262 -17.87 -8.63 1.41
CA LYS A 262 -18.18 -9.87 0.69
C LYS A 262 -16.91 -10.51 0.12
N ARG A 263 -16.04 -9.71 -0.52
CA ARG A 263 -14.73 -10.16 -1.02
C ARG A 263 -13.77 -10.54 0.10
N TRP A 264 -13.80 -9.82 1.22
CA TRP A 264 -12.92 -10.06 2.37
C TRP A 264 -13.18 -11.43 2.98
N LEU A 265 -14.45 -11.84 3.10
CA LEU A 265 -14.82 -13.20 3.51
C LEU A 265 -14.17 -14.24 2.60
N LEU A 266 -14.42 -14.15 1.28
CA LEU A 266 -13.92 -15.13 0.30
C LEU A 266 -12.39 -15.17 0.23
N VAL A 267 -11.75 -14.00 0.19
CA VAL A 267 -10.29 -13.90 0.19
C VAL A 267 -9.70 -14.42 1.50
N GLY A 268 -10.39 -14.27 2.63
CA GLY A 268 -10.00 -14.85 3.92
C GLY A 268 -9.99 -16.38 3.88
N LEU A 269 -10.98 -17.01 3.22
CA LEU A 269 -11.01 -18.45 3.00
C LEU A 269 -9.83 -18.91 2.13
N LEU A 270 -9.52 -18.18 1.05
CA LEU A 270 -8.39 -18.50 0.18
C LEU A 270 -7.05 -18.36 0.90
N LYS A 271 -6.94 -17.37 1.79
CA LYS A 271 -5.72 -17.04 2.54
C LYS A 271 -5.46 -18.00 3.71
N ASP A 272 -6.47 -18.24 4.55
CA ASP A 272 -6.30 -18.91 5.85
C ASP A 272 -7.08 -20.23 5.98
N GLY A 273 -7.93 -20.58 5.00
CA GLY A 273 -8.73 -21.80 5.03
C GLY A 273 -9.87 -21.81 6.04
N LYS A 274 -10.16 -20.67 6.67
CA LYS A 274 -11.14 -20.53 7.76
C LYS A 274 -11.88 -19.20 7.68
N GLU A 275 -13.04 -19.13 8.32
CA GLU A 275 -13.82 -17.89 8.40
C GLU A 275 -12.98 -16.77 9.06
N PRO A 276 -12.79 -15.62 8.39
CA PRO A 276 -12.06 -14.51 8.95
C PRO A 276 -12.91 -13.76 9.99
N ASN A 277 -12.27 -13.28 11.05
CA ASN A 277 -12.94 -12.56 12.13
C ASN A 277 -12.74 -11.04 11.98
N LEU A 278 -13.85 -10.29 12.04
CA LEU A 278 -13.78 -8.83 11.95
C LEU A 278 -12.98 -8.26 13.13
N PRO A 279 -12.05 -7.31 12.88
CA PRO A 279 -11.29 -6.69 13.96
C PRO A 279 -12.18 -6.07 15.03
N SER A 280 -11.70 -6.11 16.29
CA SER A 280 -12.46 -5.66 17.46
C SER A 280 -12.89 -4.19 17.36
N TYR A 281 -12.05 -3.35 16.76
CA TYR A 281 -12.26 -1.92 16.54
C TYR A 281 -13.24 -1.58 15.40
N THR A 282 -13.74 -2.57 14.65
CA THR A 282 -14.80 -2.34 13.67
C THR A 282 -16.10 -1.97 14.38
N SER A 283 -16.77 -0.90 13.92
CA SER A 283 -17.98 -0.39 14.59
C SER A 283 -19.10 -1.45 14.62
N ALA A 284 -19.85 -1.50 15.73
CA ALA A 284 -20.94 -2.48 15.89
C ALA A 284 -22.04 -2.31 14.81
N GLN A 285 -22.31 -1.06 14.41
CA GLN A 285 -23.26 -0.78 13.33
C GLN A 285 -22.79 -1.37 12.01
N ALA A 286 -21.51 -1.19 11.64
CA ALA A 286 -20.96 -1.77 10.43
C ALA A 286 -21.01 -3.30 10.46
N LYS A 287 -20.62 -3.93 11.59
CA LYS A 287 -20.73 -5.39 11.79
C LYS A 287 -22.14 -5.91 11.51
N ASN A 288 -23.16 -5.23 12.03
CA ASN A 288 -24.56 -5.62 11.82
C ASN A 288 -24.98 -5.48 10.36
N THR A 289 -24.60 -4.38 9.68
CA THR A 289 -24.91 -4.17 8.27
C THR A 289 -24.25 -5.22 7.39
N TYR A 290 -22.95 -5.48 7.59
CA TYR A 290 -22.21 -6.52 6.89
C TYR A 290 -22.83 -7.91 7.08
N SER A 291 -23.17 -8.28 8.32
CA SER A 291 -23.78 -9.59 8.58
C SER A 291 -25.14 -9.73 7.90
N THR A 292 -25.89 -8.63 7.73
CA THR A 292 -27.20 -8.66 7.07
C THR A 292 -27.04 -8.80 5.55
N LEU A 293 -26.28 -7.89 4.94
CA LEU A 293 -26.13 -7.79 3.49
C LEU A 293 -25.26 -8.92 2.90
N GLY A 294 -24.28 -9.41 3.66
CA GLY A 294 -23.37 -10.48 3.25
C GLY A 294 -23.82 -11.88 3.67
N THR A 295 -25.08 -12.10 4.03
CA THR A 295 -25.57 -13.41 4.52
C THR A 295 -25.19 -14.59 3.60
N PRO A 296 -25.38 -14.53 2.27
CA PRO A 296 -24.97 -15.64 1.39
C PRO A 296 -23.47 -15.94 1.46
N TYR A 297 -22.63 -14.92 1.51
CA TYR A 297 -21.17 -15.07 1.62
C TYR A 297 -20.75 -15.63 2.98
N LYS A 298 -21.43 -15.22 4.05
CA LYS A 298 -21.18 -15.73 5.41
C LYS A 298 -21.52 -17.22 5.50
N ASN A 299 -22.60 -17.67 4.86
CA ASN A 299 -22.95 -19.09 4.80
C ASN A 299 -21.86 -19.91 4.09
N ILE A 300 -21.35 -19.41 2.96
CA ILE A 300 -20.19 -20.02 2.27
C ILE A 300 -18.99 -20.11 3.22
N ALA A 301 -18.63 -19.01 3.90
CA ALA A 301 -17.50 -18.99 4.82
C ALA A 301 -17.67 -19.94 6.01
N THR A 302 -18.88 -20.03 6.55
CA THR A 302 -19.21 -20.96 7.64
C THR A 302 -19.07 -22.41 7.18
N GLN A 303 -19.63 -22.76 6.01
CA GLN A 303 -19.56 -24.13 5.50
C GLN A 303 -18.16 -24.54 5.05
N PHE A 304 -17.36 -23.60 4.55
CA PHE A 304 -15.99 -23.85 4.14
C PHE A 304 -15.12 -24.40 5.29
N ALA A 305 -15.40 -23.98 6.52
CA ALA A 305 -14.69 -24.46 7.71
C ALA A 305 -15.13 -25.86 8.18
N THR A 306 -16.18 -26.44 7.59
CA THR A 306 -16.69 -27.78 7.93
C THR A 306 -16.23 -28.82 6.91
N THR A 307 -16.52 -30.11 7.17
CA THR A 307 -16.30 -31.21 6.23
C THR A 307 -17.46 -31.44 5.26
N ASN A 308 -18.42 -30.50 5.18
CA ASN A 308 -19.66 -30.67 4.39
C ASN A 308 -19.55 -30.07 2.98
N ALA A 309 -18.73 -30.71 2.13
CA ALA A 309 -18.51 -30.29 0.75
C ALA A 309 -19.81 -30.23 -0.09
N GLY A 310 -20.73 -31.18 0.14
CA GLY A 310 -22.01 -31.23 -0.58
C GLY A 310 -22.91 -30.02 -0.28
N GLN A 311 -22.99 -29.60 0.98
CA GLN A 311 -23.76 -28.40 1.34
C GLN A 311 -23.08 -27.11 0.84
N LEU A 312 -21.75 -27.03 0.92
CA LEU A 312 -20.99 -25.90 0.39
C LEU A 312 -21.27 -25.71 -1.12
N LYS A 313 -21.28 -26.81 -1.88
CA LYS A 313 -21.65 -26.80 -3.30
C LYS A 313 -23.10 -26.35 -3.51
N ALA A 314 -24.04 -26.93 -2.78
CA ALA A 314 -25.46 -26.59 -2.90
C ALA A 314 -25.72 -25.10 -2.60
N ASP A 315 -25.06 -24.54 -1.59
CA ASP A 315 -25.15 -23.13 -1.23
C ASP A 315 -24.57 -22.23 -2.33
N ALA A 316 -23.44 -22.63 -2.93
CA ALA A 316 -22.84 -21.90 -4.05
C ALA A 316 -23.74 -21.89 -5.29
N ASP A 317 -24.30 -23.04 -5.66
CA ASP A 317 -25.17 -23.18 -6.82
C ASP A 317 -26.49 -22.41 -6.65
N ALA A 318 -27.11 -22.52 -5.46
CA ALA A 318 -28.39 -21.88 -5.14
C ALA A 318 -28.34 -20.34 -5.18
N ASN A 319 -27.16 -19.76 -4.92
CA ASN A 319 -26.96 -18.31 -4.87
C ASN A 319 -26.21 -17.75 -6.10
N SER A 320 -26.12 -18.52 -7.19
CA SER A 320 -25.44 -18.12 -8.44
C SER A 320 -25.75 -16.69 -8.92
N HIS A 321 -27.03 -16.31 -8.92
CA HIS A 321 -27.46 -14.96 -9.30
C HIS A 321 -26.86 -13.83 -8.43
N VAL A 322 -26.63 -14.09 -7.14
CA VAL A 322 -26.03 -13.12 -6.20
C VAL A 322 -24.57 -12.87 -6.59
N TRP A 323 -23.83 -13.93 -6.93
CA TRP A 323 -22.43 -13.82 -7.32
C TRP A 323 -22.26 -13.08 -8.64
N GLU A 324 -23.19 -13.29 -9.58
CA GLU A 324 -23.21 -12.58 -10.87
C GLU A 324 -23.50 -11.09 -10.68
N GLU A 325 -24.50 -10.73 -9.86
CA GLU A 325 -24.84 -9.33 -9.57
C GLU A 325 -23.69 -8.60 -8.86
N ASP A 326 -23.00 -9.26 -7.93
CA ASP A 326 -21.88 -8.70 -7.18
C ASP A 326 -20.53 -8.75 -7.93
N GLY A 327 -20.48 -9.43 -9.09
CA GLY A 327 -19.26 -9.63 -9.87
C GLY A 327 -18.19 -10.44 -9.12
N THR A 328 -18.62 -11.48 -8.39
CA THR A 328 -17.77 -12.35 -7.56
C THR A 328 -17.80 -13.82 -7.98
N SER A 329 -18.49 -14.18 -9.07
CA SER A 329 -18.64 -15.57 -9.53
C SER A 329 -17.31 -16.30 -9.72
N SER A 330 -16.30 -15.64 -10.30
CA SER A 330 -14.95 -16.24 -10.46
C SER A 330 -14.26 -16.48 -9.12
N LEU A 331 -14.44 -15.59 -8.16
CA LEU A 331 -13.86 -15.71 -6.82
C LEU A 331 -14.54 -16.83 -6.02
N ILE A 332 -15.87 -16.97 -6.14
CA ILE A 332 -16.60 -18.10 -5.58
C ILE A 332 -16.10 -19.42 -6.18
N ALA A 333 -15.96 -19.50 -7.51
CA ALA A 333 -15.42 -20.69 -8.16
C ALA A 333 -14.01 -21.04 -7.65
N GLU A 334 -13.16 -20.04 -7.45
CA GLU A 334 -11.82 -20.23 -6.88
C GLU A 334 -11.85 -20.71 -5.42
N VAL A 335 -12.78 -20.21 -4.60
CA VAL A 335 -13.03 -20.72 -3.24
C VAL A 335 -13.44 -22.18 -3.29
N ILE A 336 -14.44 -22.54 -4.09
CA ILE A 336 -14.92 -23.92 -4.23
C ILE A 336 -13.81 -24.87 -4.69
N ALA A 337 -13.02 -24.48 -5.69
CA ALA A 337 -11.90 -25.27 -6.19
C ALA A 337 -10.76 -25.44 -5.16
N THR A 338 -10.60 -24.48 -4.24
CA THR A 338 -9.52 -24.50 -3.22
C THR A 338 -9.93 -25.24 -1.95
N TYR A 339 -11.22 -25.51 -1.73
CA TYR A 339 -11.74 -26.19 -0.54
C TYR A 339 -10.98 -27.48 -0.21
N GLN A 340 -10.84 -28.38 -1.18
CA GLN A 340 -10.17 -29.66 -0.94
C GLN A 340 -8.69 -29.50 -0.59
N LYS A 341 -8.02 -28.48 -1.16
CA LYS A 341 -6.63 -28.18 -0.82
C LYS A 341 -6.51 -27.79 0.66
N TRP A 342 -7.44 -26.98 1.17
CA TRP A 342 -7.48 -26.65 2.59
C TRP A 342 -7.85 -27.84 3.48
N GLN A 343 -8.74 -28.72 3.05
CA GLN A 343 -8.99 -29.98 3.77
C GLN A 343 -7.69 -30.81 3.90
N ILE A 344 -6.90 -30.90 2.84
CA ILE A 344 -5.59 -31.57 2.86
C ILE A 344 -4.60 -30.87 3.79
N ILE A 345 -4.49 -29.53 3.71
CA ILE A 345 -3.58 -28.74 4.56
C ILE A 345 -3.92 -28.95 6.04
N ASN A 346 -5.20 -28.94 6.39
CA ASN A 346 -5.66 -29.07 7.78
C ASN A 346 -5.39 -30.46 8.39
N LEU A 347 -5.10 -31.48 7.57
CA LEU A 347 -4.67 -32.79 8.09
C LEU A 347 -3.35 -32.70 8.87
N ARG A 348 -2.51 -31.68 8.60
CA ARG A 348 -1.25 -31.46 9.34
C ARG A 348 -1.45 -31.27 10.85
N ASP A 349 -2.63 -30.78 11.25
CA ASP A 349 -2.94 -30.52 12.66
C ASP A 349 -3.13 -31.82 13.45
N ILE A 350 -3.31 -32.95 12.75
CA ILE A 350 -3.60 -34.28 13.33
C ILE A 350 -2.51 -35.29 12.94
N TYR A 351 -1.93 -35.17 11.74
CA TYR A 351 -1.00 -36.14 11.17
C TYR A 351 0.35 -35.49 10.85
N LYS A 352 1.45 -36.09 11.32
CA LYS A 352 2.80 -35.78 10.79
C LYS A 352 3.05 -36.45 9.43
N ARG A 353 2.41 -37.61 9.20
CA ARG A 353 2.47 -38.36 7.94
C ARG A 353 1.12 -39.04 7.70
N VAL A 354 0.61 -38.99 6.46
CA VAL A 354 -0.69 -39.58 6.08
C VAL A 354 -0.55 -40.31 4.74
N SER A 355 -1.16 -41.49 4.61
CA SER A 355 -1.12 -42.22 3.34
C SER A 355 -2.02 -41.53 2.30
N ILE A 356 -1.66 -41.62 1.02
CA ILE A 356 -2.46 -41.02 -0.07
C ILE A 356 -3.87 -41.63 -0.12
N SER A 357 -4.00 -42.93 0.10
CA SER A 357 -5.29 -43.61 0.13
C SER A 357 -6.17 -43.09 1.27
N GLN A 358 -5.58 -42.89 2.46
CA GLN A 358 -6.29 -42.31 3.60
C GLN A 358 -6.69 -40.85 3.34
N LEU A 359 -5.77 -40.03 2.82
CA LEU A 359 -6.02 -38.63 2.45
C LEU A 359 -7.18 -38.51 1.44
N ARG A 360 -7.22 -39.39 0.45
CA ARG A 360 -8.29 -39.46 -0.54
C ARG A 360 -9.65 -39.77 0.10
N GLN A 361 -9.68 -40.71 1.04
CA GLN A 361 -10.91 -41.12 1.72
C GLN A 361 -11.38 -40.10 2.76
N SER A 362 -10.47 -39.30 3.32
CA SER A 362 -10.76 -38.32 4.36
C SER A 362 -11.09 -36.93 3.83
N THR A 363 -10.98 -36.68 2.53
CA THR A 363 -11.22 -35.36 1.92
C THR A 363 -12.25 -35.44 0.81
N LEU A 364 -13.00 -34.35 0.61
CA LEU A 364 -14.04 -34.23 -0.41
C LEU A 364 -13.77 -33.01 -1.28
N SER A 365 -14.09 -33.12 -2.58
CA SER A 365 -14.12 -31.97 -3.47
C SER A 365 -15.44 -31.22 -3.29
N ALA A 366 -15.38 -29.90 -3.16
CA ALA A 366 -16.58 -29.06 -3.19
C ALA A 366 -17.10 -28.82 -4.61
N GLU A 367 -16.35 -29.18 -5.65
CA GLU A 367 -16.83 -29.11 -7.04
C GLU A 367 -17.74 -30.30 -7.38
N THR A 368 -17.44 -31.50 -6.85
CA THR A 368 -18.25 -32.70 -7.09
C THR A 368 -19.15 -33.06 -5.92
N GLY A 369 -18.73 -32.75 -4.68
CA GLY A 369 -19.34 -33.24 -3.45
C GLY A 369 -18.85 -34.64 -3.04
N GLU A 370 -17.85 -35.19 -3.75
CA GLU A 370 -17.41 -36.58 -3.64
C GLU A 370 -15.91 -36.69 -3.34
N VAL A 371 -15.47 -37.89 -2.96
CA VAL A 371 -14.04 -38.24 -2.81
C VAL A 371 -13.36 -38.25 -4.17
N LEU A 372 -12.03 -38.10 -4.19
CA LEU A 372 -11.28 -38.21 -5.46
C LEU A 372 -11.40 -39.63 -6.03
N PRO A 373 -11.45 -39.77 -7.37
CA PRO A 373 -11.70 -41.05 -8.02
C PRO A 373 -10.55 -42.04 -7.83
N THR A 374 -9.30 -41.57 -7.84
CA THR A 374 -8.10 -42.43 -7.75
C THR A 374 -7.01 -41.82 -6.90
N ASP A 375 -6.12 -42.66 -6.38
CA ASP A 375 -4.93 -42.21 -5.64
C ASP A 375 -4.01 -41.36 -6.52
N ASP A 376 -3.93 -41.65 -7.83
CA ASP A 376 -3.17 -40.84 -8.80
C ASP A 376 -3.66 -39.38 -8.86
N THR A 377 -4.97 -39.16 -8.81
CA THR A 377 -5.53 -37.80 -8.79
C THR A 377 -5.20 -37.07 -7.49
N ALA A 378 -5.18 -37.77 -6.35
CA ALA A 378 -4.75 -37.21 -5.07
C ALA A 378 -3.26 -36.86 -5.09
N ILE A 379 -2.40 -37.73 -5.63
CA ILE A 379 -0.97 -37.47 -5.83
C ILE A 379 -0.76 -36.22 -6.68
N HIS A 380 -1.49 -36.09 -7.79
CA HIS A 380 -1.37 -34.92 -8.66
C HIS A 380 -1.74 -33.62 -7.94
N ILE A 381 -2.81 -33.61 -7.14
CA ILE A 381 -3.21 -32.44 -6.35
C ILE A 381 -2.13 -32.10 -5.32
N VAL A 382 -1.66 -33.08 -4.55
CA VAL A 382 -0.64 -32.88 -3.51
C VAL A 382 0.67 -32.36 -4.11
N ARG A 383 1.14 -32.94 -5.23
CA ARG A 383 2.32 -32.44 -5.96
C ARG A 383 2.13 -30.99 -6.39
N GLY A 384 1.00 -30.66 -7.00
CA GLY A 384 0.70 -29.27 -7.38
C GLY A 384 0.67 -28.31 -6.19
N MET A 385 0.24 -28.77 -5.01
CA MET A 385 0.26 -27.96 -3.77
C MET A 385 1.68 -27.75 -3.24
N ILE A 386 2.55 -28.75 -3.34
CA ILE A 386 3.98 -28.65 -2.97
C ILE A 386 4.71 -27.73 -3.96
N ASP A 387 4.54 -27.96 -5.26
CA ASP A 387 5.21 -27.19 -6.33
C ASP A 387 4.80 -25.70 -6.30
N SER A 388 3.56 -25.39 -5.90
CA SER A 388 3.09 -24.01 -5.75
C SER A 388 3.48 -23.38 -4.40
N GLY A 389 4.08 -24.13 -3.48
CA GLY A 389 4.42 -23.67 -2.13
C GLY A 389 3.23 -23.50 -1.18
N LEU A 390 2.03 -23.93 -1.59
CA LEU A 390 0.83 -23.90 -0.74
C LEU A 390 0.91 -24.92 0.41
N LEU A 391 1.60 -26.04 0.19
CA LEU A 391 1.83 -27.10 1.16
C LEU A 391 3.33 -27.32 1.35
N LYS A 392 3.79 -27.22 2.59
CA LYS A 392 5.16 -27.61 2.98
C LYS A 392 5.19 -29.07 3.38
N GLY A 393 5.81 -29.89 2.53
CA GLY A 393 5.90 -31.32 2.75
C GLY A 393 6.44 -32.01 1.51
N ASP A 394 6.61 -33.33 1.61
CA ASP A 394 7.10 -34.17 0.54
C ASP A 394 6.34 -35.50 0.46
N LEU A 395 6.58 -36.22 -0.64
CA LEU A 395 5.94 -37.50 -0.92
C LEU A 395 6.95 -38.63 -0.75
N GLU A 396 6.74 -39.44 0.27
CA GLU A 396 7.61 -40.57 0.61
C GLU A 396 6.96 -41.91 0.22
N SER A 397 7.74 -42.82 -0.34
CA SER A 397 7.30 -44.21 -0.52
C SER A 397 7.42 -45.00 0.79
N SER A 398 6.51 -45.95 1.01
CA SER A 398 6.65 -46.96 2.06
C SER A 398 7.89 -47.83 1.82
N ASP A 399 8.43 -48.42 2.89
CA ASP A 399 9.56 -49.37 2.82
C ASP A 399 9.27 -50.56 1.89
N ASP A 400 7.99 -50.95 1.76
CA ASP A 400 7.52 -52.03 0.88
C ASP A 400 7.21 -51.55 -0.56
N GLY A 401 7.34 -50.25 -0.86
CA GLY A 401 7.10 -49.64 -2.17
C GLY A 401 5.64 -49.60 -2.64
N ASN A 402 4.70 -50.17 -1.88
CA ASN A 402 3.30 -50.34 -2.29
C ASN A 402 2.40 -49.13 -2.04
N GLU A 403 2.80 -48.20 -1.17
CA GLU A 403 1.96 -47.06 -0.78
C GLU A 403 2.80 -45.79 -0.69
N LEU A 404 2.21 -44.66 -1.09
CA LEU A 404 2.81 -43.34 -1.00
C LEU A 404 2.20 -42.57 0.17
N PHE A 405 3.03 -41.80 0.86
CA PHE A 405 2.64 -41.01 2.01
C PHE A 405 2.99 -39.55 1.78
N LEU A 406 2.11 -38.67 2.23
CA LEU A 406 2.41 -37.25 2.41
C LEU A 406 3.00 -37.06 3.81
N HIS A 407 4.22 -36.52 3.86
CA HIS A 407 4.85 -36.08 5.08
C HIS A 407 4.73 -34.55 5.19
N PHE A 408 4.19 -34.06 6.32
CA PHE A 408 4.08 -32.63 6.58
C PHE A 408 5.34 -32.15 7.29
N HIS A 409 5.94 -31.06 6.79
CA HIS A 409 7.10 -30.45 7.41
C HIS A 409 6.71 -29.35 8.40
N ASP A 410 7.44 -29.27 9.51
CA ASP A 410 7.37 -28.10 10.37
C ASP A 410 8.10 -26.90 9.75
N ASP A 411 7.64 -25.68 10.03
CA ASP A 411 8.24 -24.45 9.51
C ASP A 411 9.73 -24.31 9.87
N SER A 412 10.16 -24.91 10.99
CA SER A 412 11.56 -24.93 11.44
C SER A 412 12.44 -26.00 10.78
N GLU A 413 11.84 -27.06 10.22
CA GLU A 413 12.58 -28.20 9.64
C GLU A 413 13.09 -27.92 8.22
N THR A 414 12.58 -26.87 7.56
CA THR A 414 12.78 -26.61 6.12
C THR A 414 13.72 -25.46 5.80
N MET A 415 14.19 -24.70 6.79
CA MET A 415 14.96 -23.48 6.54
C MET A 415 16.44 -23.66 6.85
N THR A 416 17.31 -23.33 5.89
CA THR A 416 18.76 -23.36 6.09
C THR A 416 19.23 -22.26 7.04
N GLU A 417 20.40 -22.43 7.66
CA GLU A 417 21.00 -21.39 8.52
C GLU A 417 21.17 -20.05 7.78
N ALA A 418 21.49 -20.10 6.48
CA ALA A 418 21.63 -18.91 5.65
C ALA A 418 20.28 -18.20 5.41
N GLU A 419 19.22 -18.94 5.10
CA GLU A 419 17.87 -18.40 4.95
C GLU A 419 17.34 -17.85 6.28
N PHE A 420 17.61 -18.54 7.39
CA PHE A 420 17.26 -18.06 8.73
C PHE A 420 17.98 -16.75 9.07
N ALA A 421 19.28 -16.65 8.79
CA ALA A 421 20.05 -15.42 8.99
C ALA A 421 19.52 -14.27 8.11
N GLN A 422 19.12 -14.56 6.87
CA GLN A 422 18.51 -13.58 5.97
C GLN A 422 17.15 -13.11 6.50
N GLU A 423 16.29 -14.02 6.99
CA GLU A 423 15.02 -13.64 7.57
C GLU A 423 15.23 -12.75 8.80
N ILE A 424 16.15 -13.10 9.71
CA ILE A 424 16.48 -12.27 10.87
C ILE A 424 16.92 -10.86 10.44
N ALA A 425 17.83 -10.76 9.46
CA ALA A 425 18.29 -9.47 8.96
C ALA A 425 17.14 -8.63 8.40
N GLN A 426 16.22 -9.26 7.66
CA GLN A 426 15.04 -8.59 7.12
C GLN A 426 14.08 -8.13 8.23
N ARG A 427 13.84 -8.97 9.25
CA ARG A 427 13.01 -8.60 10.41
C ARG A 427 13.62 -7.43 11.17
N TYR A 428 14.93 -7.43 11.40
CA TYR A 428 15.63 -6.32 12.05
C TYR A 428 15.47 -5.01 11.27
N HIS A 429 15.68 -5.06 9.94
CA HIS A 429 15.47 -3.89 9.08
C HIS A 429 14.04 -3.36 9.14
N ASN A 430 13.04 -4.25 9.14
CA ASN A 430 11.62 -3.87 9.26
C ASN A 430 11.33 -3.20 10.61
N ILE A 431 11.90 -3.71 11.71
CA ILE A 431 11.76 -3.13 13.06
C ILE A 431 12.40 -1.73 13.09
N GLU A 432 13.60 -1.56 12.52
CA GLU A 432 14.26 -0.26 12.47
C GLU A 432 13.44 0.78 11.68
N SER A 433 12.91 0.38 10.52
CA SER A 433 12.04 1.22 9.69
C SER A 433 10.76 1.62 10.42
N LEU A 434 10.11 0.66 11.07
CA LEU A 434 8.92 0.91 11.89
C LEU A 434 9.22 1.84 13.07
N GLY A 435 10.39 1.69 13.71
CA GLY A 435 10.86 2.57 14.78
C GLY A 435 10.96 4.04 14.34
N LYS A 436 11.46 4.30 13.13
CA LYS A 436 11.53 5.65 12.55
C LYS A 436 10.14 6.23 12.30
N GLN A 437 9.20 5.43 11.78
CA GLN A 437 7.81 5.87 11.58
C GLN A 437 7.11 6.14 12.92
N TYR A 438 7.33 5.28 13.92
CA TYR A 438 6.79 5.47 15.27
C TYR A 438 7.31 6.77 15.89
N GLN A 439 8.61 7.05 15.78
CA GLN A 439 9.18 8.30 16.26
C GLN A 439 8.52 9.51 15.58
N ALA A 440 8.37 9.48 14.26
CA ALA A 440 7.71 10.57 13.52
C ALA A 440 6.24 10.76 13.93
N ALA A 441 5.50 9.67 14.14
CA ALA A 441 4.13 9.71 14.63
C ALA A 441 4.04 10.28 16.06
N ASN A 442 4.96 9.86 16.94
CA ASN A 442 5.03 10.34 18.32
C ASN A 442 5.39 11.83 18.39
N GLU A 443 6.39 12.29 17.64
CA GLU A 443 6.75 13.72 17.54
C GLU A 443 5.57 14.56 17.03
N ARG A 444 4.81 14.05 16.06
CA ARG A 444 3.60 14.71 15.55
C ARG A 444 2.49 14.80 16.58
N LEU A 445 2.23 13.71 17.32
CA LEU A 445 1.20 13.68 18.34
C LEU A 445 1.56 14.59 19.52
N THR A 446 2.79 14.49 20.02
CA THR A 446 3.28 15.28 21.16
C THR A 446 3.35 16.78 20.88
N SER A 447 3.58 17.18 19.62
CA SER A 447 3.54 18.59 19.19
C SER A 447 2.13 19.12 18.92
N SER A 448 1.09 18.27 18.89
CA SER A 448 -0.30 18.70 18.71
C SER A 448 -0.80 19.49 19.91
N LYS A 449 -1.40 20.65 19.65
CA LYS A 449 -1.99 21.53 20.68
C LYS A 449 -3.09 20.80 21.47
N GLU A 450 -3.87 19.97 20.80
CA GLU A 450 -4.96 19.18 21.36
C GLU A 450 -4.42 18.15 22.36
N TYR A 451 -3.35 17.46 21.98
CA TYR A 451 -2.67 16.50 22.85
C TYR A 451 -2.02 17.20 24.05
N VAL A 452 -1.29 18.30 23.83
CA VAL A 452 -0.71 19.08 24.94
C VAL A 452 -1.79 19.56 25.91
N LYS A 453 -2.93 20.05 25.40
CA LYS A 453 -4.08 20.43 26.25
C LYS A 453 -4.65 19.23 27.01
N HIS A 454 -4.74 18.06 26.38
CA HIS A 454 -5.20 16.83 27.00
C HIS A 454 -4.27 16.43 28.15
N VAL A 455 -2.97 16.36 27.91
CA VAL A 455 -1.96 16.04 28.93
C VAL A 455 -2.02 17.02 30.11
N VAL A 456 -2.09 18.32 29.84
CA VAL A 456 -2.25 19.34 30.90
C VAL A 456 -3.55 19.17 31.68
N LYS A 457 -4.63 18.73 31.03
CA LYS A 457 -5.92 18.47 31.67
C LYS A 457 -5.86 17.22 32.55
N GLU A 458 -5.22 16.15 32.10
CA GLU A 458 -5.02 14.92 32.88
C GLU A 458 -4.13 15.16 34.09
N GLN A 459 -3.03 15.90 33.95
CA GLN A 459 -2.19 16.28 35.09
C GLN A 459 -3.00 17.04 36.16
N LYS A 460 -3.82 18.01 35.75
CA LYS A 460 -4.71 18.74 36.66
C LYS A 460 -5.82 17.89 37.29
N ARG A 461 -6.18 16.75 36.70
CA ARG A 461 -7.12 15.79 37.30
C ARG A 461 -6.40 14.96 38.36
N ALA A 462 -5.22 14.45 38.04
CA ALA A 462 -4.36 13.73 38.99
C ALA A 462 -4.01 14.59 40.22
N ASP A 463 -3.69 15.87 40.02
CA ASP A 463 -3.39 16.80 41.12
C ASP A 463 -4.61 17.12 42.01
N LYS A 464 -5.85 16.85 41.54
CA LYS A 464 -7.12 17.10 42.25
C LYS A 464 -7.71 15.87 42.92
N ASP A 465 -7.24 14.67 42.57
CA ASP A 465 -7.50 13.43 43.29
C ASP A 465 -6.30 13.13 44.20
N PRO A 466 -6.24 13.66 45.44
CA PRO A 466 -5.38 13.08 46.45
C PRO A 466 -5.99 11.71 46.78
N GLY A 467 -5.56 10.68 46.08
CA GLY A 467 -6.14 9.35 46.17
C GLY A 467 -6.17 8.80 47.59
N ASP A 468 -7.30 8.21 47.94
CA ASP A 468 -7.42 7.14 48.92
C ASP A 468 -6.23 6.15 48.74
N PRO A 469 -5.41 5.89 49.78
CA PRO A 469 -4.10 5.21 49.68
C PRO A 469 -4.13 3.72 49.29
N GLY A 470 -5.20 3.21 48.68
CA GLY A 470 -5.39 1.80 48.37
C GLY A 470 -5.27 1.36 46.90
N VAL A 471 -5.10 2.27 45.94
CA VAL A 471 -5.19 1.94 44.48
C VAL A 471 -3.92 2.31 43.69
N GLY A 472 -2.80 2.50 44.39
CA GLY A 472 -1.55 3.01 43.80
C GLY A 472 -0.39 2.02 43.70
N PHE A 473 -0.60 0.71 43.90
CA PHE A 473 0.49 -0.26 43.94
C PHE A 473 0.67 -1.08 42.65
N ASP A 474 -0.33 -1.14 41.76
CA ASP A 474 -0.25 -1.95 40.53
C ASP A 474 0.35 -1.20 39.32
N SER A 475 0.41 0.14 39.35
CA SER A 475 0.92 0.94 38.21
C SER A 475 2.40 1.29 38.31
N GLN A 476 3.09 0.96 39.40
CA GLN A 476 4.52 1.26 39.59
C GLN A 476 5.43 0.04 39.45
N ILE A 477 4.91 -1.18 39.43
CA ILE A 477 5.74 -2.40 39.38
C ILE A 477 6.16 -2.76 37.94
N GLU A 478 5.40 -2.37 36.91
CA GLU A 478 5.70 -2.81 35.53
C GLU A 478 6.76 -1.97 34.79
N GLU A 479 7.07 -0.74 35.23
CA GLU A 479 8.03 0.13 34.51
C GLU A 479 9.49 -0.01 35.00
N GLU A 480 9.75 -0.61 36.16
CA GLU A 480 11.11 -0.67 36.73
C GLU A 480 11.89 -1.96 36.37
N ASP A 481 11.21 -3.04 35.96
CA ASP A 481 11.83 -4.36 35.72
C ASP A 481 12.16 -4.67 34.25
N LEU A 482 11.93 -3.75 33.31
CA LEU A 482 12.23 -3.97 31.88
C LEU A 482 13.61 -3.49 31.41
N MET A 483 14.45 -2.95 32.31
CA MET A 483 15.71 -2.27 31.94
C MET A 483 16.99 -2.82 32.60
N THR A 484 16.95 -4.01 33.22
CA THR A 484 18.14 -4.62 33.86
C THR A 484 18.36 -6.07 33.40
N GLY A 485 18.54 -6.24 32.09
CA GLY A 485 18.79 -7.54 31.45
C GLY A 485 20.05 -7.61 30.60
N ILE A 486 21.08 -6.79 30.87
CA ILE A 486 22.43 -7.02 30.33
C ILE A 486 23.44 -6.83 31.46
N MET A 487 23.75 -7.93 32.15
CA MET A 487 25.03 -8.08 32.85
C MET A 487 25.70 -9.36 32.34
N ALA A 488 26.84 -9.17 31.68
CA ALA A 488 27.79 -10.20 31.35
C ALA A 488 28.31 -10.90 32.62
N HIS A 489 28.63 -12.20 32.52
CA HIS A 489 29.89 -12.79 32.99
C HIS A 489 29.92 -14.29 32.67
N GLY A 490 31.03 -14.77 32.09
CA GLY A 490 31.39 -16.19 31.99
C GLY A 490 31.81 -16.62 30.61
#